data_AF-E6QD46-F1
#
_entry.id   AF-E6QD46-F1
#
_cell.length_a   1.000
_cell.length_b   1.000
_cell.length_c   1.000
_cell.angle_alpha   90.00
_cell.angle_beta   90.00
_cell.angle_gamma   90.00
#
_symmetry.space_group_name_H-M   'P 1'
#
loop_
_entity.id
_entity.type
_entity.pdbx_description
1 polymer ?
#
loop_
_entity_poly.entity_id
_entity_poly.type
_entity_poly.pdbx_seq_one_letter_code
_entity_poly.pdbx_strand_id
1 'polypeptide(L)'
;MRWFARFFPTLAASGLTAALAACAQLTPQAATPVAPPSRLASSGMTRNTLLSDLAHCGLPASTACARIHAALAEVYLTHGPLDTSALGNAARELDLAAQNNDVGAGTLSLRRVVHALQERRAGGDACVARLKKVQTQSAVVQARLDRLENLLHDHAEKSLDHHVLRQP
;
A
#
# COMPACT_ATOMS: atom_id res chain seq x y z
N MET A 1 -9.95 11.12 61.95
CA MET A 1 -10.34 10.03 61.02
C MET A 1 -11.16 10.62 59.88
N ARG A 2 -10.51 11.06 58.79
CA ARG A 2 -11.10 11.18 57.45
C ARG A 2 -9.95 11.30 56.45
N TRP A 3 -10.00 10.39 55.51
CA TRP A 3 -8.88 9.79 54.80
C TRP A 3 -8.76 10.41 53.41
N PHE A 4 -7.53 10.40 52.88
CA PHE A 4 -7.08 11.07 51.67
C PHE A 4 -7.96 10.83 50.44
N ALA A 5 -8.29 11.93 49.75
CA ALA A 5 -8.70 11.92 48.35
C ALA A 5 -7.64 12.67 47.54
N ARG A 6 -7.42 12.18 46.32
CA ARG A 6 -6.63 12.76 45.20
C ARG A 6 -5.24 12.17 45.00
N PHE A 7 -5.23 10.98 44.40
CA PHE A 7 -4.28 10.65 43.34
C PHE A 7 -5.06 9.96 42.21
N PHE A 8 -5.41 10.70 41.17
CA PHE A 8 -5.78 10.14 39.87
C PHE A 8 -4.57 10.28 38.95
N PRO A 9 -3.98 9.19 38.44
CA PRO A 9 -3.02 9.27 37.36
C PRO A 9 -3.77 9.44 36.04
N THR A 10 -3.59 10.58 35.39
CA THR A 10 -3.88 10.78 33.96
C THR A 10 -2.92 9.91 33.15
N LEU A 11 -3.40 8.78 32.65
CA LEU A 11 -2.66 7.94 31.70
C LEU A 11 -3.47 7.77 30.42
N ALA A 12 -2.75 7.90 29.30
CA ALA A 12 -3.09 7.49 27.94
C ALA A 12 -3.96 8.43 27.09
N ALA A 13 -3.40 9.58 26.71
CA ALA A 13 -3.78 10.30 25.49
C ALA A 13 -2.62 10.38 24.47
N SER A 14 -1.66 9.45 24.51
CA SER A 14 -0.44 9.51 23.70
C SER A 14 -0.36 8.47 22.57
N GLY A 15 -1.40 7.65 22.36
CA GLY A 15 -1.34 6.51 21.43
C GLY A 15 -1.91 6.77 20.03
N LEU A 16 -2.83 7.72 19.87
CA LEU A 16 -3.57 7.93 18.62
C LEU A 16 -2.85 8.85 17.63
N THR A 17 -2.01 9.77 18.10
CA THR A 17 -1.27 10.70 17.24
C THR A 17 -0.06 10.05 16.57
N ALA A 18 0.55 9.02 17.19
CA ALA A 18 1.69 8.31 16.61
C ALA A 18 1.32 7.46 15.38
N ALA A 19 0.09 6.93 15.33
CA ALA A 19 -0.37 6.13 14.19
C ALA A 19 -0.71 6.98 12.95
N LEU A 20 -1.04 8.27 13.13
CA LEU A 20 -1.34 9.22 12.06
C LEU A 20 -0.07 9.90 11.51
N ALA A 21 0.97 10.08 12.33
CA ALA A 21 2.24 10.69 11.90
C ALA A 21 3.05 9.81 10.92
N ALA A 22 2.87 8.48 10.94
CA ALA A 22 3.58 7.56 10.05
C ALA A 22 3.07 7.59 8.59
N CYS A 23 1.88 8.16 8.33
CA CYS A 23 1.34 8.27 6.97
C CYS A 23 1.60 9.65 6.32
N ALA A 24 2.03 10.63 7.12
CA ALA A 24 2.19 12.01 6.66
C ALA A 24 3.55 12.31 5.97
N GLN A 25 4.52 11.38 6.03
CA GLN A 25 5.84 11.56 5.41
C GLN A 25 5.90 11.13 3.93
N LEU A 26 4.76 10.91 3.28
CA LEU A 26 4.67 10.46 1.89
C LEU A 26 4.41 11.60 0.88
N THR A 27 4.76 12.84 1.22
CA THR A 27 4.82 13.93 0.24
C THR A 27 6.06 13.76 -0.65
N PRO A 28 5.91 13.60 -1.98
CA PRO A 28 7.06 13.59 -2.88
C PRO A 28 7.64 15.00 -2.90
N GLN A 29 8.88 15.18 -2.41
CA GLN A 29 9.68 16.33 -2.79
C GLN A 29 9.79 16.31 -4.32
N ALA A 30 9.33 17.39 -4.95
CA ALA A 30 9.48 17.62 -6.39
C ALA A 30 10.97 17.61 -6.73
N ALA A 31 11.46 16.46 -7.17
CA ALA A 31 12.80 16.32 -7.72
C ALA A 31 12.85 17.09 -9.04
N THR A 32 13.84 17.98 -9.13
CA THR A 32 14.26 18.73 -10.31
C THR A 32 14.35 17.82 -11.55
N PRO A 33 14.05 18.34 -12.76
CA PRO A 33 14.01 17.55 -13.97
C PRO A 33 15.43 17.13 -14.37
N VAL A 34 15.84 15.92 -13.98
CA VAL A 34 17.00 15.24 -14.57
C VAL A 34 16.54 14.75 -15.94
N ALA A 35 17.24 15.21 -16.98
CA ALA A 35 16.99 14.85 -18.36
C ALA A 35 16.90 13.31 -18.50
N PRO A 36 15.91 12.78 -19.23
CA PRO A 36 15.72 11.35 -19.36
C PRO A 36 16.92 10.73 -20.10
N PRO A 37 17.52 9.63 -19.60
CA PRO A 37 18.49 8.89 -20.39
C PRO A 37 17.81 8.39 -21.66
N SER A 38 18.53 8.56 -22.76
CA SER A 38 18.16 8.35 -24.15
C SER A 38 17.17 7.21 -24.38
N ARG A 39 16.09 7.55 -25.07
CA ARG A 39 15.03 6.67 -25.55
C ARG A 39 15.60 5.42 -26.23
N LEU A 40 15.48 4.27 -25.56
CA LEU A 40 15.59 2.96 -26.19
C LEU A 40 14.27 2.56 -26.89
N ALA A 41 13.15 3.20 -26.57
CA ALA A 41 11.89 3.01 -27.26
C ALA A 41 11.80 3.86 -28.52
N SER A 42 11.84 3.19 -29.67
CA SER A 42 11.18 3.69 -30.86
C SER A 42 9.68 3.81 -30.53
N SER A 43 9.20 5.04 -30.36
CA SER A 43 7.83 5.35 -29.98
C SER A 43 6.86 4.79 -31.05
N GLY A 44 6.12 3.72 -30.71
CA GLY A 44 5.09 3.16 -31.59
C GLY A 44 4.92 1.64 -31.57
N MET A 45 5.78 0.89 -30.87
CA MET A 45 5.66 -0.57 -30.83
C MET A 45 4.62 -1.02 -29.80
N THR A 46 3.56 -1.70 -30.26
CA THR A 46 2.51 -2.23 -29.38
C THR A 46 2.98 -3.50 -28.67
N ARG A 47 2.37 -3.82 -27.52
CA ARG A 47 2.64 -5.06 -26.78
C ARG A 47 2.56 -6.30 -27.69
N ASN A 48 1.55 -6.37 -28.55
CA ASN A 48 1.31 -7.54 -29.39
C ASN A 48 2.42 -7.71 -30.44
N THR A 49 2.92 -6.61 -31.00
CA THR A 49 4.06 -6.61 -31.92
C THR A 49 5.31 -7.14 -31.22
N LEU A 50 5.62 -6.63 -30.02
CA LEU A 50 6.77 -7.08 -29.24
C LEU A 50 6.69 -8.56 -28.84
N LEU A 51 5.50 -9.05 -28.47
CA LEU A 51 5.32 -10.47 -28.16
C LEU A 51 5.50 -11.37 -29.40
N SER A 52 5.07 -10.90 -30.57
CA SER A 52 5.33 -11.59 -31.84
C SER A 52 6.81 -11.62 -32.17
N ASP A 53 7.52 -10.52 -31.97
CA ASP A 53 8.97 -10.44 -32.21
C ASP A 53 9.76 -11.30 -31.23
N LEU A 54 9.29 -11.42 -29.98
CA LEU A 54 9.89 -12.29 -28.97
C LEU A 54 9.92 -13.77 -29.40
N ALA A 55 8.91 -14.23 -30.13
CA ALA A 55 8.87 -15.60 -30.66
C ALA A 55 9.97 -15.88 -31.70
N HIS A 56 10.57 -14.84 -32.27
CA HIS A 56 11.55 -14.92 -33.36
C HIS A 56 12.90 -14.28 -33.00
N CYS A 57 13.10 -13.85 -31.75
CA CYS A 57 14.27 -13.06 -31.36
C CYS A 57 15.57 -13.90 -31.19
N GLY A 58 15.47 -15.22 -31.30
CA GLY A 58 16.60 -16.15 -31.24
C GLY A 58 16.95 -16.54 -29.81
N LEU A 59 18.25 -16.50 -29.47
CA LEU A 59 18.73 -16.92 -28.15
C LEU A 59 18.26 -15.92 -27.07
N PRO A 60 17.83 -16.40 -25.88
CA PRO A 60 17.32 -15.52 -24.80
C PRO A 60 18.30 -14.42 -24.36
N ALA A 61 19.60 -14.72 -24.31
CA ALA A 61 20.66 -13.76 -23.94
C ALA A 61 21.13 -12.87 -25.10
N SER A 62 20.55 -13.01 -26.29
CA SER A 62 20.88 -12.17 -27.43
C SER A 62 20.48 -10.72 -27.18
N THR A 63 21.25 -9.78 -27.74
CA THR A 63 20.93 -8.35 -27.63
C THR A 63 19.56 -8.02 -28.23
N ALA A 64 19.12 -8.76 -29.25
CA ALA A 64 17.80 -8.57 -29.87
C ALA A 64 16.66 -8.96 -28.90
N CYS A 65 16.68 -10.17 -28.33
CA CYS A 65 15.70 -10.58 -27.32
C CYS A 65 15.72 -9.64 -26.11
N ALA A 66 16.91 -9.28 -25.62
CA ALA A 66 17.04 -8.40 -24.46
C ALA A 66 16.42 -7.01 -24.69
N ARG A 67 16.57 -6.44 -25.89
CA ARG A 67 15.92 -5.16 -26.25
C ARG A 67 14.40 -5.29 -26.31
N ILE A 68 13.87 -6.40 -26.81
CA ILE A 68 12.43 -6.64 -26.86
C ILE A 68 11.87 -6.76 -25.43
N HIS A 69 12.55 -7.49 -24.54
CA HIS A 69 12.19 -7.55 -23.12
C HIS A 69 12.23 -6.17 -22.45
N ALA A 70 13.27 -5.36 -22.69
CA ALA A 70 13.34 -3.99 -22.18
C ALA A 70 12.17 -3.12 -22.68
N ALA A 71 11.79 -3.25 -23.96
CA ALA A 71 10.66 -2.55 -24.54
C ALA A 71 9.31 -3.04 -23.97
N LEU A 72 9.15 -4.35 -23.73
CA LEU A 72 7.97 -4.90 -23.07
C LEU A 72 7.81 -4.35 -21.66
N ALA A 73 8.92 -4.25 -20.90
CA ALA A 73 8.89 -3.62 -19.59
C ALA A 73 8.40 -2.17 -19.65
N GLU A 74 8.89 -1.39 -20.62
CA GLU A 74 8.46 0.00 -20.82
C GLU A 74 6.98 0.08 -21.19
N VAL A 75 6.47 -0.86 -22.00
CA VAL A 75 5.04 -0.96 -22.30
C VAL A 75 4.22 -1.20 -21.03
N TYR A 76 4.63 -2.12 -20.14
CA TYR A 76 3.94 -2.33 -18.86
C TYR A 76 3.99 -1.10 -17.95
N LEU A 77 5.03 -0.29 -18.03
CA LEU A 77 5.17 0.92 -17.21
C LEU A 77 4.40 2.13 -17.78
N THR A 78 4.07 2.11 -19.06
CA THR A 78 3.45 3.26 -19.76
C THR A 78 1.99 3.02 -20.13
N HIS A 79 1.56 1.77 -20.31
CA HIS A 79 0.20 1.45 -20.73
C HIS A 79 -0.69 1.11 -19.54
N GLY A 80 -1.41 2.11 -19.05
CA GLY A 80 -2.45 1.94 -18.03
C GLY A 80 -1.97 2.26 -16.61
N PRO A 81 -2.79 1.96 -15.59
CA PRO A 81 -2.44 2.21 -14.20
C PRO A 81 -1.28 1.30 -13.78
N LEU A 82 -0.29 1.89 -13.10
CA LEU A 82 0.86 1.17 -12.54
C LEU A 82 0.45 0.31 -11.35
N ASP A 83 -0.26 -0.80 -11.57
CA ASP A 83 -0.67 -1.74 -10.52
C ASP A 83 0.43 -2.75 -10.14
N THR A 84 0.16 -3.60 -9.15
CA THR A 84 1.09 -4.65 -8.71
C THR A 84 1.44 -5.62 -9.84
N SER A 85 0.48 -5.90 -10.73
CA SER A 85 0.68 -6.79 -11.87
C SER A 85 1.55 -6.14 -12.95
N ALA A 86 1.33 -4.87 -13.26
CA ALA A 86 2.10 -4.09 -14.22
C ALA A 86 3.55 -3.94 -13.75
N LEU A 87 3.76 -3.59 -12.48
CA LEU A 87 5.10 -3.50 -11.89
C LEU A 87 5.78 -4.87 -11.81
N GLY A 88 5.05 -5.94 -11.47
CA GLY A 88 5.55 -7.31 -11.47
C GLY A 88 6.00 -7.78 -12.85
N ASN A 89 5.18 -7.54 -13.87
CA ASN A 89 5.49 -7.86 -15.25
C ASN A 89 6.68 -7.03 -15.74
N ALA A 90 6.71 -5.72 -15.49
CA ALA A 90 7.84 -4.87 -15.86
C ALA A 90 9.15 -5.34 -15.22
N ALA A 91 9.15 -5.67 -13.92
CA ALA A 91 10.34 -6.19 -13.24
C ALA A 91 10.85 -7.48 -13.90
N ARG A 92 9.94 -8.43 -14.17
CA ARG A 92 10.27 -9.70 -14.81
C ARG A 92 10.89 -9.50 -16.19
N GLU A 93 10.29 -8.64 -17.02
CA GLU A 93 10.84 -8.35 -18.35
C GLU A 93 12.22 -7.68 -18.25
N LEU A 94 12.43 -6.76 -17.31
CA LEU A 94 13.75 -6.14 -17.11
C LEU A 94 14.81 -7.14 -16.62
N ASP A 95 14.43 -8.13 -15.81
CA ASP A 95 15.35 -9.19 -15.39
C ASP A 95 15.73 -10.12 -16.56
N LEU A 96 14.79 -10.39 -17.47
CA LEU A 96 15.08 -11.10 -18.72
C LEU A 96 16.00 -10.28 -19.63
N ALA A 97 15.76 -8.97 -19.76
CA ALA A 97 16.64 -8.07 -20.50
C ALA A 97 18.06 -8.00 -19.92
N ALA A 98 18.18 -8.11 -18.58
CA ALA A 98 19.45 -8.04 -17.88
C ALA A 98 20.35 -9.29 -18.05
N GLN A 99 19.84 -10.38 -18.65
CA GLN A 99 20.68 -11.52 -19.02
C GLN A 99 21.70 -11.17 -20.10
N ASN A 100 21.46 -10.11 -20.87
CA ASN A 100 22.45 -9.51 -21.76
C ASN A 100 23.15 -8.36 -21.02
N ASN A 101 24.48 -8.41 -20.89
CA ASN A 101 25.23 -7.45 -20.07
C ASN A 101 25.06 -5.99 -20.53
N ASP A 102 25.06 -5.75 -21.84
CA ASP A 102 24.98 -4.39 -22.39
C ASP A 102 23.60 -3.77 -22.16
N VAL A 103 22.54 -4.53 -22.44
CA VAL A 103 21.16 -4.09 -22.20
C VAL A 103 20.86 -4.03 -20.70
N GLY A 104 21.42 -4.97 -19.92
CA GLY A 104 21.31 -5.00 -18.46
C GLY A 104 21.92 -3.78 -17.80
N ALA A 105 23.08 -3.33 -18.27
CA ALA A 105 23.70 -2.09 -17.81
C ALA A 105 22.80 -0.88 -18.14
N GLY A 106 22.23 -0.84 -19.34
CA GLY A 106 21.33 0.24 -19.78
C GLY A 106 20.00 0.30 -19.03
N THR A 107 19.49 -0.83 -18.53
CA THR A 107 18.20 -0.93 -17.82
C THR A 107 18.32 -0.88 -16.29
N LEU A 108 19.54 -0.74 -15.78
CA LEU A 108 19.83 -0.90 -14.35
C LEU A 108 19.11 0.14 -13.47
N SER A 109 19.07 1.41 -13.90
CA SER A 109 18.35 2.47 -13.19
C SER A 109 16.84 2.19 -13.13
N LEU A 110 16.27 1.76 -14.25
CA LEU A 110 14.86 1.43 -14.35
C LEU A 110 14.49 0.26 -13.44
N ARG A 111 15.33 -0.79 -13.39
CA ARG A 111 15.15 -1.92 -12.45
C ARG A 111 15.09 -1.48 -11.00
N ARG A 112 15.99 -0.58 -10.57
CA ARG A 112 15.97 -0.03 -9.20
C ARG A 112 14.68 0.72 -8.91
N VAL A 113 14.21 1.55 -9.86
CA VAL A 113 12.97 2.31 -9.71
C VAL A 113 11.77 1.37 -9.61
N VAL A 114 11.67 0.37 -10.50
CA VAL A 114 10.57 -0.61 -10.46
C VAL A 114 10.56 -1.37 -9.14
N HIS A 115 11.72 -1.80 -8.64
CA HIS A 115 11.82 -2.46 -7.33
C HIS A 115 11.34 -1.56 -6.19
N ALA A 116 11.80 -0.30 -6.14
CA ALA A 116 11.36 0.65 -5.11
C ALA A 116 9.84 0.92 -5.18
N LEU A 117 9.26 0.95 -6.38
CA LEU A 117 7.82 1.08 -6.57
C LEU A 117 7.05 -0.16 -6.06
N GLN A 118 7.58 -1.36 -6.28
CA GLN A 118 7.00 -2.60 -5.74
C GLN A 118 7.01 -2.61 -4.22
N GLU A 119 8.13 -2.27 -3.58
CA GLU A 119 8.25 -2.19 -2.12
C GLU A 119 7.28 -1.16 -1.53
N ARG A 120 7.22 0.04 -2.13
CA ARG A 120 6.31 1.10 -1.70
C ARG A 120 4.86 0.64 -1.77
N ARG A 121 4.50 -0.09 -2.83
CA ARG A 121 3.13 -0.59 -3.00
C ARG A 121 2.79 -1.69 -2.01
N ALA A 122 3.69 -2.65 -1.79
CA ALA A 122 3.50 -3.67 -0.76
C ALA A 122 3.31 -3.05 0.63
N GLY A 123 4.07 -1.99 0.95
CA GLY A 123 3.89 -1.21 2.18
C GLY A 123 2.53 -0.51 2.25
N GLY A 124 2.08 0.09 1.14
CA GLY A 124 0.76 0.70 1.03
C GLY A 124 -0.39 -0.29 1.24
N ASP A 125 -0.32 -1.46 0.59
CA ASP A 125 -1.33 -2.51 0.71
C ASP A 125 -1.40 -3.06 2.14
N ALA A 126 -0.25 -3.26 2.80
CA ALA A 126 -0.19 -3.65 4.19
C ALA A 126 -0.81 -2.59 5.12
N CYS A 127 -0.57 -1.30 4.86
CA CYS A 127 -1.17 -0.20 5.60
C CYS A 127 -2.70 -0.17 5.43
N VAL A 128 -3.21 -0.31 4.20
CA VAL A 128 -4.65 -0.37 3.92
C VAL A 128 -5.29 -1.59 4.61
N ALA A 129 -4.64 -2.74 4.57
CA ALA A 129 -5.13 -3.94 5.26
C ALA A 129 -5.21 -3.72 6.79
N ARG A 130 -4.19 -3.08 7.37
CA ARG A 130 -4.18 -2.73 8.80
C ARG A 130 -5.29 -1.73 9.14
N LEU A 131 -5.51 -0.73 8.29
CA LEU A 131 -6.58 0.25 8.47
C LEU A 131 -7.96 -0.43 8.46
N LYS A 132 -8.22 -1.30 7.48
CA LYS A 132 -9.47 -2.07 7.41
C LYS A 132 -9.68 -2.92 8.68
N LYS A 133 -8.62 -3.57 9.18
CA LYS A 133 -8.69 -4.36 10.42
C LYS A 133 -9.03 -3.50 11.64
N VAL A 134 -8.46 -2.30 11.75
CA VAL A 134 -8.77 -1.38 12.85
C VAL A 134 -10.21 -0.87 12.74
N GLN A 135 -10.68 -0.55 11.53
CA GLN A 135 -12.06 -0.13 11.30
C GLN A 135 -13.07 -1.21 11.70
N THR A 136 -12.83 -2.48 11.37
CA THR A 136 -13.72 -3.57 11.77
C THR A 136 -13.71 -3.79 13.29
N GLN A 137 -12.55 -3.70 13.93
CA GLN A 137 -12.45 -3.78 15.40
C GLN A 137 -13.20 -2.63 16.08
N SER A 138 -13.07 -1.41 15.56
CA SER A 138 -13.80 -0.24 16.08
C SER A 138 -15.31 -0.42 15.97
N ALA A 139 -15.81 -0.94 14.84
CA ALA A 139 -17.23 -1.20 14.66
C ALA A 139 -17.75 -2.25 15.65
N VAL A 140 -16.97 -3.30 15.93
CA VAL A 140 -17.33 -4.34 16.92
C VAL A 140 -17.36 -3.76 18.34
N VAL A 141 -16.39 -2.92 18.70
CA VAL A 141 -16.36 -2.27 20.02
C VAL A 141 -17.53 -1.32 20.18
N GLN A 142 -17.84 -0.52 19.15
CA GLN A 142 -18.99 0.38 19.18
C GLN A 142 -20.30 -0.39 19.40
N ALA A 143 -20.54 -1.47 18.63
CA ALA A 143 -21.73 -2.29 18.81
C ALA A 143 -21.83 -2.92 20.22
N ARG A 144 -20.70 -3.23 20.86
CA ARG A 144 -20.68 -3.71 22.25
C ARG A 144 -21.02 -2.60 23.24
N LEU A 145 -20.51 -1.38 23.01
CA LEU A 145 -20.84 -0.22 23.84
C LEU A 145 -22.33 0.11 23.76
N ASP A 146 -22.89 0.19 22.55
CA ASP A 146 -24.32 0.46 22.33
C ASP A 146 -25.18 -0.59 23.04
N ARG A 147 -24.77 -1.87 23.00
CA ARG A 147 -25.47 -2.94 23.72
C ARG A 147 -25.38 -2.78 25.25
N LEU A 148 -24.22 -2.42 25.78
CA LEU A 148 -24.04 -2.21 27.22
C LEU A 148 -24.83 -0.99 27.70
N GLU A 149 -24.87 0.07 26.90
CA GLU A 149 -25.67 1.26 27.19
C GLU A 149 -27.16 0.91 27.27
N ASN A 150 -27.68 0.15 26.30
CA ASN A 150 -29.06 -0.34 26.33
C ASN A 150 -29.36 -1.19 27.56
N LEU A 151 -28.45 -2.09 27.95
CA LEU A 151 -28.62 -2.91 29.16
C LEU A 151 -28.60 -2.09 30.44
N LEU A 152 -27.74 -1.06 30.52
CA LEU A 152 -27.69 -0.15 31.66
C LEU A 152 -28.95 0.70 31.75
N HIS A 153 -29.48 1.15 30.61
CA HIS A 153 -30.73 1.90 30.55
C HIS A 153 -31.92 1.06 31.02
N ASP A 154 -32.08 -0.15 30.46
CA ASP A 154 -33.14 -1.10 30.86
C ASP A 154 -33.03 -1.49 32.35
N HIS A 155 -31.82 -1.67 32.87
CA HIS A 155 -31.61 -1.92 34.29
C HIS A 155 -31.99 -0.71 35.16
N ALA A 156 -31.66 0.52 34.73
CA ALA A 156 -32.01 1.73 35.45
C ALA A 156 -33.54 1.93 35.50
N GLU A 157 -34.24 1.72 34.38
CA GLU A 157 -35.71 1.78 34.32
C GLU A 157 -36.35 0.76 35.27
N LYS A 158 -35.93 -0.51 35.20
CA LYS A 158 -36.44 -1.56 36.08
C LYS A 158 -36.17 -1.28 37.56
N SER A 159 -35.01 -0.72 37.88
CA SER A 159 -34.67 -0.36 39.26
C SER A 159 -35.55 0.77 39.79
N LEU A 160 -35.89 1.75 38.95
CA LEU A 160 -36.80 2.84 39.32
C LEU A 160 -38.22 2.31 39.56
N ASP A 161 -38.75 1.49 38.66
CA ASP A 161 -40.08 0.87 38.82
C ASP A 161 -40.19 0.04 40.10
N HIS A 162 -39.14 -0.72 40.42
CA HIS A 162 -39.11 -1.53 41.64
C HIS A 162 -39.04 -0.69 42.92
N HIS A 163 -38.47 0.51 42.86
CA HIS A 163 -38.44 1.46 43.98
C HIS A 163 -39.74 2.23 44.14
N VAL A 164 -40.43 2.58 43.04
CA VAL A 164 -41.75 3.21 43.07
C VAL A 164 -42.81 2.25 43.65
N LEU A 165 -42.74 0.96 43.29
CA LEU A 165 -43.66 -0.07 43.82
C LEU A 165 -43.39 -0.45 45.29
N ARG A 166 -42.29 0.02 45.89
CA ARG A 166 -41.92 -0.25 47.30
C ARG A 166 -42.10 0.93 48.24
N GLN A 167 -42.55 2.09 47.75
CA GLN A 167 -42.94 3.19 48.65
C GLN A 167 -44.32 2.87 49.27
N PRO A 168 -44.45 2.85 50.61
CA PRO A 168 -45.70 2.57 51.31
C PRO A 168 -46.74 3.68 51.14
#